data_AF-A0A958QXQ4-F1
#
_entry.id   AF-A0A958QXQ4-F1
#
_cell.length_a   1.000
_cell.length_b   1.000
_cell.length_c   1.000
_cell.angle_alpha   90.00
_cell.angle_beta   90.00
_cell.angle_gamma   90.00
#
_symmetry.space_group_name_H-M   'P 1'
#
loop_
_entity.id
_entity.type
_entity.pdbx_description
1 polymer ?
#
loop_
_entity_poly.entity_id
_entity_poly.type
_entity_poly.pdbx_seq_one_letter_code
_entity_poly.pdbx_strand_id
1 'polypeptide(L)'
;MKTAGKRADRLLLAGSFGEHMPLESAKELGLLPHIPTTAIGNSSLMGTIAWGQASAEEKEIFSEWISKVKEPVELALADEFQDMFIASMNLCAGS
;
A
#
# COMPACT_ATOMS: atom_id res chain seq x y z
N MET A 1 -14.94 18.76 -11.46
CA MET A 1 -13.81 19.46 -10.82
C MET A 1 -12.87 18.39 -10.28
N LYS A 2 -11.74 18.11 -10.95
CA LYS A 2 -10.79 17.09 -10.50
C LYS A 2 -10.17 17.58 -9.20
N THR A 3 -10.46 16.93 -8.07
CA THR A 3 -9.76 17.18 -6.80
C THR A 3 -8.27 16.92 -7.06
N ALA A 4 -7.43 17.94 -6.89
CA ALA A 4 -5.99 17.77 -6.91
C ALA A 4 -5.62 16.78 -5.79
N GLY A 5 -5.34 15.53 -6.18
CA GLY A 5 -5.13 14.44 -5.24
C GLY A 5 -3.93 14.73 -4.35
N LYS A 6 -4.09 14.60 -3.04
CA LYS A 6 -2.96 14.60 -2.10
C LYS A 6 -1.97 13.53 -2.54
N ARG A 7 -0.71 13.91 -2.73
CA ARG A 7 0.38 12.95 -3.00
C ARG A 7 0.75 12.26 -1.69
N ALA A 8 1.06 10.98 -1.77
CA ALA A 8 1.59 10.23 -0.63
C ALA A 8 3.06 10.62 -0.39
N ASP A 9 3.41 10.93 0.85
CA ASP A 9 4.77 11.33 1.22
C ASP A 9 5.68 10.14 1.56
N ARG A 10 5.09 8.98 1.86
CA ARG A 10 5.80 7.74 2.23
C ARG A 10 5.01 6.48 1.88
N LEU A 11 5.72 5.38 1.67
CA LEU A 11 5.17 4.04 1.43
C LEU A 11 5.62 3.08 2.53
N LEU A 12 4.66 2.39 3.17
CA LEU A 12 4.93 1.25 4.04
C LEU A 12 4.65 -0.03 3.26
N LEU A 13 5.69 -0.80 2.95
CA LEU A 13 5.60 -2.00 2.13
C LEU A 13 5.51 -3.25 2.99
N ALA A 14 4.33 -3.87 3.01
CA ALA A 14 4.10 -5.16 3.66
C ALA A 14 4.28 -6.32 2.67
N GLY A 15 4.58 -7.50 3.20
CA GLY A 15 4.78 -8.74 2.46
C GLY A 15 6.09 -9.41 2.81
N SER A 16 6.18 -10.71 2.51
CA SER A 16 7.38 -11.54 2.77
C SER A 16 8.63 -11.07 1.99
N PHE A 17 8.49 -10.09 1.12
CA PHE A 17 9.56 -9.45 0.38
C PHE A 17 10.50 -8.59 1.26
N GLY A 18 10.10 -8.31 2.51
CA GLY A 18 10.58 -7.18 3.31
C GLY A 18 12.02 -7.20 3.84
N GLU A 19 12.76 -8.31 3.76
CA GLU A 19 14.19 -8.33 4.15
C GLU A 19 15.16 -8.35 2.97
N HIS A 20 14.69 -8.65 1.75
CA HIS A 20 15.57 -8.92 0.61
C HIS A 20 15.17 -8.21 -0.69
N MET A 21 14.08 -7.43 -0.71
CA MET A 21 13.71 -6.67 -1.90
C MET A 21 14.66 -5.46 -2.08
N PRO A 22 15.40 -5.38 -3.20
CA PRO A 22 16.24 -4.23 -3.49
C PRO A 22 15.35 -3.03 -3.87
N LEU A 23 15.01 -2.19 -2.88
CA LEU A 23 14.00 -1.13 -3.04
C LEU A 23 14.33 -0.15 -4.16
N GLU A 24 15.60 0.23 -4.33
CA GLU A 24 16.00 1.14 -5.41
C GLU A 24 15.83 0.50 -6.79
N SER A 25 16.25 -0.75 -6.96
CA SER A 25 16.01 -1.49 -8.21
C SER A 25 14.51 -1.69 -8.48
N ALA A 26 13.70 -1.92 -7.44
CA ALA A 26 12.25 -2.01 -7.60
C ALA A 26 11.63 -0.68 -8.08
N LYS A 27 12.16 0.47 -7.65
CA LYS A 27 11.74 1.78 -8.17
C LYS A 27 12.19 1.96 -9.62
N GLU A 28 13.45 1.66 -9.92
CA GLU A 28 14.02 1.76 -11.28
C GLU A 28 13.25 0.90 -12.30
N LEU A 29 12.78 -0.28 -11.89
CA LEU A 29 11.97 -1.17 -12.72
C LEU A 29 10.53 -0.68 -12.92
N GLY A 30 10.08 0.34 -12.19
CA GLY A 30 8.69 0.82 -12.19
C GLY A 30 7.74 -0.01 -11.32
N LEU A 31 8.25 -0.90 -10.45
CA LEU A 31 7.45 -1.68 -9.52
C LEU A 31 6.95 -0.82 -8.34
N LEU A 32 7.77 0.12 -7.89
CA LEU A 32 7.45 1.02 -6.78
C LEU A 32 7.55 2.49 -7.22
N PRO A 33 6.72 3.39 -6.67
CA PRO A 33 6.88 4.82 -6.90
C PRO A 33 8.17 5.37 -6.27
N HIS A 34 8.71 6.45 -6.84
CA HIS A 34 9.88 7.17 -6.31
C HIS A 34 9.55 8.02 -5.07
N ILE A 35 9.13 7.36 -3.99
CA ILE A 35 8.91 7.96 -2.67
C ILE A 35 9.64 7.16 -1.57
N PRO A 36 9.93 7.78 -0.41
CA PRO A 36 10.50 7.08 0.74
C PRO A 36 9.69 5.82 1.06
N THR A 37 10.35 4.66 1.02
CA THR A 37 9.70 3.35 1.19
C THR A 37 10.35 2.61 2.35
N THR A 38 9.53 2.09 3.26
CA THR A 38 9.97 1.27 4.39
C THR A 38 9.31 -0.09 4.31
N ALA A 39 10.12 -1.15 4.21
CA ALA A 39 9.62 -2.51 4.32
C ALA A 39 9.26 -2.82 5.79
N ILE A 40 8.07 -3.35 6.02
CA ILE A 40 7.54 -3.67 7.36
C ILE A 40 7.28 -5.17 7.54
N GLY A 41 7.73 -6.01 6.60
CA GLY A 41 7.62 -7.46 6.66
C GLY A 41 6.19 -7.98 6.63
N ASN A 42 5.93 -9.09 7.33
CA ASN A 42 4.61 -9.70 7.40
C ASN A 42 3.71 -8.98 8.42
N SER A 43 3.15 -7.85 8.01
CA SER A 43 2.24 -7.06 8.84
C SER A 43 0.95 -7.81 9.23
N SER A 44 0.53 -8.82 8.45
CA SER A 44 -0.62 -9.66 8.81
C SER A 44 -0.32 -10.50 10.06
N LEU A 45 0.86 -11.10 10.14
CA LEU A 45 1.29 -11.86 11.32
C LEU A 45 1.50 -10.93 12.52
N MET A 46 2.21 -9.82 12.33
CA MET A 46 2.43 -8.83 13.40
C MET A 46 1.10 -8.27 13.93
N GLY A 47 0.16 -7.96 13.05
CA GLY A 47 -1.18 -7.51 13.41
C GLY A 47 -1.97 -8.56 14.19
N THR A 48 -1.83 -9.84 13.84
CA THR A 48 -2.47 -10.94 14.58
C THR A 48 -1.93 -11.06 16.00
N ILE A 49 -0.61 -10.96 16.18
CA ILE A 49 0.04 -10.98 17.49
C ILE A 49 -0.43 -9.78 18.33
N ALA A 50 -0.39 -8.57 17.76
CA ALA A 50 -0.85 -7.36 18.42
C ALA A 50 -2.33 -7.44 18.82
N TRP A 51 -3.19 -7.94 17.92
CA TRP A 51 -4.61 -8.14 18.20
C TRP A 51 -4.84 -9.16 19.33
N GLY A 52 -4.04 -10.22 19.39
CA GLY A 52 -4.10 -11.21 20.47
C GLY A 52 -3.76 -10.63 21.84
N GLN A 53 -2.87 -9.63 21.89
CA GLN A 53 -2.42 -8.96 23.11
C GLN A 53 -3.28 -7.74 23.50
N ALA A 54 -4.04 -7.18 22.56
CA ALA A 54 -4.85 -5.99 22.79
C ALA A 54 -6.04 -6.25 23.72
N SER A 55 -6.31 -5.26 24.56
CA SER A 55 -7.50 -5.16 25.41
C SER A 55 -8.78 -5.05 24.57
N ALA A 56 -9.94 -5.26 25.21
CA ALA A 56 -11.23 -5.10 24.56
C ALA A 56 -11.46 -3.66 24.07
N GLU A 57 -11.01 -2.67 24.84
CA GLU A 57 -11.12 -1.25 24.50
C GLU A 57 -10.30 -0.89 23.25
N GLU A 58 -9.04 -1.33 23.18
CA GLU A 58 -8.19 -1.10 22.00
C GLU A 58 -8.78 -1.72 20.72
N LYS A 59 -9.39 -2.90 20.85
CA LYS A 59 -10.07 -3.58 19.75
C LYS A 59 -11.28 -2.81 19.25
N GLU A 60 -12.07 -2.25 20.16
CA GLU A 60 -13.23 -1.44 19.82
C GLU A 60 -12.81 -0.15 19.10
N ILE A 61 -11.84 0.57 19.66
CA ILE A 61 -11.30 1.80 19.06
C ILE A 61 -10.78 1.54 17.64
N PHE A 62 -10.03 0.45 17.45
CA PHE A 62 -9.52 0.09 16.12
C PHE A 62 -10.64 -0.26 15.15
N SER A 63 -11.65 -1.01 15.60
CA SER A 63 -12.80 -1.42 14.77
C SER A 63 -13.65 -0.22 14.34
N GLU A 64 -13.89 0.73 15.25
CA GLU A 64 -14.54 1.98 14.90
C GLU A 64 -13.72 2.79 13.90
N TRP A 65 -12.42 2.92 14.15
CA TRP A 65 -11.53 3.68 13.27
C TRP A 65 -11.48 3.08 11.87
N ILE A 66 -11.28 1.76 11.73
CA ILE A 66 -11.17 1.11 10.42
C ILE A 66 -12.47 1.26 9.61
N SER A 67 -13.63 1.20 10.27
CA SER A 67 -14.94 1.38 9.63
C SER A 67 -15.13 2.79 9.04
N LYS A 68 -14.50 3.80 9.65
CA LYS A 68 -14.61 5.21 9.24
C LYS A 68 -13.62 5.58 8.14
N VAL A 69 -12.45 4.91 8.09
CA VAL A 69 -11.35 5.30 7.18
C VAL A 69 -11.20 4.40 5.96
N LYS A 70 -11.71 3.16 6.02
CA LYS A 70 -11.55 2.20 4.92
C LYS A 70 -12.67 2.36 3.90
N GLU A 71 -12.32 2.91 2.75
CA GLU A 71 -13.19 2.94 1.56
C GLU A 71 -12.66 1.95 0.51
N PRO A 72 -13.41 0.92 0.13
CA PRO A 72 -13.00 0.01 -0.94
C PRO A 72 -13.08 0.73 -2.30
N VAL A 73 -12.04 0.57 -3.11
CA VAL A 73 -11.99 1.11 -4.49
C VAL A 73 -11.97 -0.06 -5.46
N GLU A 74 -13.00 -0.16 -6.30
CA GLU A 74 -13.17 -1.23 -7.29
C GLU A 74 -12.46 -0.88 -8.60
N LEU A 75 -11.19 -1.28 -8.72
CA LEU A 75 -10.35 -0.96 -9.89
C LEU A 75 -10.83 -1.62 -11.19
N ALA A 76 -11.59 -2.73 -11.11
CA ALA A 76 -12.13 -3.41 -12.28
C ALA A 76 -13.21 -2.60 -13.03
N LEU A 77 -13.80 -1.60 -12.36
CA LEU A 77 -14.81 -0.71 -12.95
C LEU A 77 -14.23 0.64 -13.38
N ALA A 78 -12.93 0.87 -13.16
CA ALA A 78 -12.24 2.10 -13.54
C ALA A 78 -11.60 1.92 -14.92
N ASP A 79 -12.14 2.61 -15.92
CA ASP A 79 -11.65 2.54 -17.32
C ASP A 79 -10.14 2.87 -17.39
N GLU A 80 -9.67 3.81 -16.58
CA GLU A 80 -8.27 4.24 -16.57
C GLU A 80 -7.31 3.20 -15.98
N PHE A 81 -7.81 2.23 -15.20
CA PHE A 81 -6.95 1.23 -14.58
C PHE A 81 -6.32 0.31 -15.63
N GLN A 82 -7.08 -0.09 -16.65
CA GLN A 82 -6.56 -0.94 -17.72
C GLN A 82 -5.47 -0.22 -18.53
N ASP A 83 -5.67 1.06 -18.85
CA ASP A 83 -4.69 1.87 -19.56
C ASP A 83 -3.41 2.04 -18.73
N MET A 84 -3.53 2.32 -17.43
CA MET A 84 -2.39 2.42 -16.53
C MET A 84 -1.64 1.08 -16.40
N PHE A 85 -2.37 -0.03 -16.27
CA PHE A 85 -1.77 -1.36 -16.20
C PHE A 85 -0.97 -1.69 -17.45
N ILE A 86 -1.54 -1.44 -18.64
CA ILE A 86 -0.86 -1.65 -19.92
C ILE A 86 0.38 -0.76 -20.03
N ALA A 87 0.28 0.52 -19.63
CA ALA A 87 1.42 1.43 -19.60
C ALA A 87 2.54 0.93 -18.68
N SER A 88 2.19 0.32 -17.54
CA SER A 88 3.13 -0.25 -16.57
C SER A 88 3.70 -1.63 -16.96
N MET A 89 3.20 -2.29 -18.00
CA MET A 89 3.77 -3.57 -18.47
C MET A 89 5.11 -3.40 -19.18
N ASN A 90 5.40 -2.21 -19.70
CA ASN A 90 6.73 -1.87 -20.16
C ASN A 90 7.55 -1.46 -18.94
N LEU A 91 8.59 -2.24 -18.62
CA LEU A 91 9.54 -1.89 -17.55
C LEU A 91 10.06 -0.45 -17.76
N CYS A 92 10.35 0.24 -16.66
CA CYS A 92 10.80 1.64 -16.65
C CYS A 92 9.71 2.70 -16.93
N ALA A 93 8.42 2.40 -16.71
CA ALA A 93 7.32 3.36 -16.80
C ALA A 93 7.39 4.42 -15.66
N GLY A 94 8.39 5.31 -15.69
CA GLY A 94 8.57 6.33 -14.66
C GLY A 94 9.79 7.24 -14.71
N SER A 95 10.66 7.16 -15.74
CA SER A 95 11.73 8.15 -15.97
C SER A 95 11.19 9.44 -16.58
#